data_AF-A0A151AP80-F1
#
_entry.id   AF-A0A151AP80-F1
#
_cell.length_a   1.000
_cell.length_b   1.000
_cell.length_c   1.000
_cell.angle_alpha   90.00
_cell.angle_beta   90.00
_cell.angle_gamma   90.00
#
_symmetry.space_group_name_H-M   'P 1'
#
loop_
_entity.id
_entity.type
_entity.pdbx_description
1 polymer ?
#
loop_
_entity_poly.entity_id
_entity_poly.type
_entity_poly.pdbx_seq_one_letter_code
_entity_poly.pdbx_strand_id
1 'polypeptide(L)'
;MNNKNKDIFKGISACPSMIAENINSDKSELSHWPIQLKLIKTSSQIFENAHLLIAADCTAYAYKDFHIDFIKDHVTTIGCPKLDDAEFYKKKLIEIFKNSNIKSVKVVKMSVPCCNGISIIVKEALKEVNKDIPYSEVTIDIDGTIEAN
;
A
#
# COMPACT_ATOMS: atom_id res chain seq x y z
N MET A 1 -36.05 38.86 50.98
CA MET A 1 -36.60 37.63 51.60
C MET A 1 -35.66 36.48 51.31
N ASN A 2 -35.20 35.81 52.36
CA ASN A 2 -34.36 34.63 52.33
C ASN A 2 -35.06 33.44 51.64
N ASN A 3 -34.23 32.57 51.04
CA ASN A 3 -34.00 31.17 51.43
C ASN A 3 -34.30 30.07 50.38
N LYS A 4 -33.27 29.20 50.23
CA LYS A 4 -33.27 27.75 49.86
C LYS A 4 -33.43 27.45 48.36
N ASN A 5 -32.54 26.72 47.67
CA ASN A 5 -31.71 25.56 48.01
C ASN A 5 -30.36 25.67 47.24
N LYS A 6 -29.17 25.66 47.84
CA LYS A 6 -28.44 24.53 48.45
C LYS A 6 -28.42 23.25 47.61
N ASP A 7 -27.25 23.01 47.02
CA ASP A 7 -26.52 21.73 47.00
C ASP A 7 -27.28 20.49 46.50
N ILE A 8 -27.16 20.18 45.19
CA ILE A 8 -27.63 18.89 44.66
C ILE A 8 -26.70 18.20 43.64
N PHE A 9 -25.46 18.66 43.42
CA PHE A 9 -24.50 17.88 42.61
C PHE A 9 -23.08 17.93 43.19
N LYS A 10 -22.93 17.35 44.40
CA LYS A 10 -21.67 16.74 44.83
C LYS A 10 -21.72 15.26 44.44
N GLY A 11 -20.88 14.86 43.49
CA GLY A 11 -20.56 13.45 43.26
C GLY A 11 -20.92 12.92 41.87
N ILE A 12 -20.07 13.21 40.88
CA ILE A 12 -19.78 12.25 39.80
C ILE A 12 -18.26 12.23 39.63
N SER A 13 -17.64 11.25 40.29
CA SER A 13 -16.32 10.76 39.93
C SER A 13 -16.47 10.01 38.61
N ALA A 14 -15.99 10.60 37.53
CA ALA A 14 -15.68 9.86 36.32
C ALA A 14 -14.48 10.53 35.64
N CYS A 15 -13.28 9.99 35.90
CA CYS A 15 -12.33 9.90 34.82
C CYS A 15 -12.91 8.87 33.84
N PRO A 16 -13.07 9.28 32.58
CA PRO A 16 -12.52 8.44 31.56
C PRO A 16 -11.67 9.31 30.65
N SER A 17 -10.35 9.19 30.78
CA SER A 17 -9.44 9.45 29.67
C SER A 17 -9.77 8.43 28.58
N MET A 18 -10.85 8.66 27.84
CA MET A 18 -11.15 7.93 26.62
C MET A 18 -10.30 8.55 25.52
N ILE A 19 -9.17 7.90 25.28
CA ILE A 19 -8.59 7.61 23.97
C ILE A 19 -9.00 8.64 22.91
N ALA A 20 -8.24 9.73 22.81
CA ALA A 20 -8.19 10.53 21.59
C ALA A 20 -7.18 9.89 20.62
N GLU A 21 -7.42 8.64 20.22
CA GLU A 21 -6.66 8.00 19.13
C GLU A 21 -7.52 7.96 17.87
N ASN A 22 -7.56 9.10 17.17
CA ASN A 22 -7.51 9.14 15.70
C ASN A 22 -7.52 10.60 15.24
N ILE A 23 -6.36 11.24 15.30
CA ILE A 23 -6.12 12.56 14.70
C ILE A 23 -4.87 12.49 13.83
N ASN A 24 -4.91 11.65 12.79
CA ASN A 24 -4.17 11.86 11.54
C ASN A 24 -4.54 10.82 10.45
N SER A 25 -5.83 10.69 10.10
CA SER A 25 -6.22 9.99 8.87
C SER A 25 -5.97 10.81 7.59
N ASP A 26 -5.50 12.05 7.73
CA ASP A 26 -5.44 13.02 6.62
C ASP A 26 -4.05 13.15 5.98
N LYS A 27 -3.05 12.40 6.46
CA LYS A 27 -1.69 12.46 5.91
C LYS A 27 -1.50 11.37 4.86
N SER A 28 -0.85 11.75 3.76
CA SER A 28 -0.40 10.80 2.76
C SER A 28 0.56 9.77 3.35
N GLU A 29 0.24 8.49 3.15
CA GLU A 29 1.11 7.36 3.51
C GLU A 29 2.30 7.17 2.54
N LEU A 30 2.34 7.92 1.43
CA LEU A 30 3.42 7.81 0.45
C LEU A 30 4.74 8.38 1.02
N SER A 31 5.76 7.52 1.11
CA SER A 31 7.06 7.84 1.70
C SER A 31 8.15 8.27 0.71
N HIS A 32 7.90 8.15 -0.61
CA HIS A 32 8.90 8.47 -1.63
C HIS A 32 8.28 8.93 -2.96
N TRP A 33 9.11 9.55 -3.80
CA TRP A 33 8.78 9.95 -5.17
C TRP A 33 10.04 9.91 -6.04
N PRO A 34 9.96 9.51 -7.33
CA PRO A 34 8.78 9.09 -8.10
C PRO A 34 8.38 7.63 -7.89
N ILE A 35 7.10 7.32 -8.04
CA ILE A 35 6.55 5.96 -7.84
C ILE A 35 6.36 5.14 -9.13
N GLN A 36 6.45 5.76 -10.29
CA GLN A 36 6.30 5.08 -11.57
C GLN A 36 7.47 4.10 -11.78
N LEU A 37 7.18 2.81 -12.02
CA LEU A 37 8.22 1.79 -12.29
C LEU A 37 9.16 2.23 -13.40
N LYS A 38 8.64 2.94 -14.41
CA LYS A 38 9.44 3.47 -15.51
C LYS A 38 10.51 4.47 -15.06
N LEU A 39 10.19 5.29 -14.06
CA LEU A 39 11.01 6.43 -13.62
C LEU A 39 11.90 6.11 -12.41
N ILE A 40 11.47 5.21 -11.53
CA ILE A 40 12.15 4.97 -10.26
C ILE A 40 13.55 4.36 -10.47
N LYS A 41 14.55 4.85 -9.74
CA LYS A 41 15.92 4.34 -9.82
C LYS A 41 16.02 3.01 -9.08
N THR A 42 16.41 1.94 -9.77
CA THR A 42 16.44 0.55 -9.23
C THR A 42 17.48 0.32 -8.14
N SER A 43 18.51 1.18 -8.05
CA SER A 43 19.56 1.17 -7.01
C SER A 43 19.35 2.20 -5.90
N SER A 44 18.09 2.59 -5.64
CA SER A 44 17.75 3.50 -4.54
C SER A 44 17.75 2.79 -3.19
N GLN A 45 18.29 3.46 -2.16
CA GLN A 45 18.34 2.94 -0.79
C GLN A 45 16.95 2.67 -0.19
N ILE A 46 15.89 3.29 -0.72
CA ILE A 46 14.52 3.08 -0.26
C ILE A 46 14.09 1.61 -0.32
N PHE A 47 14.64 0.83 -1.26
CA PHE A 47 14.26 -0.57 -1.43
C PHE A 47 14.93 -1.50 -0.41
N GLU A 48 15.94 -1.04 0.32
CA GLU A 48 16.66 -1.88 1.26
C GLU A 48 15.77 -2.20 2.48
N ASN A 49 15.60 -3.49 2.77
CA ASN A 49 14.72 -4.01 3.83
C ASN A 49 13.25 -3.61 3.68
N ALA A 50 12.80 -3.33 2.45
CA ALA A 50 11.46 -2.83 2.15
C ALA A 50 10.41 -3.95 2.03
N HIS A 51 9.18 -3.64 2.44
CA HIS A 51 7.98 -4.29 1.94
C HIS A 51 7.59 -3.59 0.63
N LEU A 52 7.74 -4.27 -0.50
CA LEU A 52 7.52 -3.67 -1.82
C LEU A 52 6.06 -3.86 -2.24
N LEU A 53 5.37 -2.75 -2.49
CA LEU A 53 4.08 -2.72 -3.17
C LEU A 53 4.29 -2.47 -4.66
N ILE A 54 3.73 -3.32 -5.51
CA ILE A 54 3.68 -3.15 -6.96
C ILE A 54 2.21 -3.12 -7.37
N ALA A 55 1.70 -1.95 -7.76
CA ALA A 55 0.28 -1.77 -8.03
C ALA A 55 0.00 -1.40 -9.49
N ALA A 56 -1.08 -1.94 -10.06
CA ALA A 56 -1.57 -1.50 -11.35
C ALA A 56 -2.15 -0.07 -11.24
N ASP A 57 -1.93 0.77 -12.25
CA ASP A 57 -2.26 2.22 -12.19
C ASP A 57 -3.71 2.51 -11.77
N CYS A 58 -4.68 1.71 -12.22
CA CYS A 58 -6.10 1.94 -11.93
C CYS A 58 -6.50 1.66 -10.47
N THR A 59 -5.69 0.90 -9.73
CA THR A 59 -6.09 0.36 -8.41
C THR A 59 -6.32 1.44 -7.36
N ALA A 60 -5.42 2.42 -7.28
CA ALA A 60 -5.55 3.54 -6.34
C ALA A 60 -6.72 4.49 -6.67
N TYR A 61 -7.18 4.49 -7.92
CA TYR A 61 -8.35 5.26 -8.34
C TYR A 61 -9.67 4.50 -8.15
N ALA A 62 -9.63 3.17 -8.17
CA ALA A 62 -10.80 2.32 -7.96
C ALA A 62 -11.08 2.08 -6.47
N TYR A 63 -10.04 1.83 -5.67
CA TYR A 63 -10.17 1.49 -4.26
C TYR A 63 -9.95 2.70 -3.35
N LYS A 64 -10.97 3.07 -2.57
CA LYS A 64 -10.98 4.32 -1.79
C LYS A 64 -9.90 4.40 -0.70
N ASP A 65 -9.61 3.28 -0.02
CA ASP A 65 -8.73 3.26 1.17
C ASP A 65 -7.29 2.86 0.80
N PHE A 66 -6.88 3.08 -0.45
CA PHE A 66 -5.64 2.53 -1.01
C PHE A 66 -4.38 2.97 -0.27
N HIS A 67 -4.35 4.22 0.20
CA HIS A 67 -3.25 4.72 1.00
C HIS A 67 -3.07 3.94 2.30
N ILE A 68 -4.18 3.66 2.99
CA ILE A 68 -4.18 3.04 4.32
C ILE A 68 -3.91 1.54 4.20
N ASP A 69 -4.56 0.86 3.26
CA ASP A 69 -4.52 -0.61 3.19
C ASP A 69 -3.34 -1.17 2.41
N PHE A 70 -2.76 -0.37 1.50
CA PHE A 70 -1.69 -0.83 0.62
C PHE A 70 -0.41 0.01 0.69
N ILE A 71 -0.49 1.35 0.66
CA ILE A 71 0.73 2.19 0.62
C ILE A 71 1.42 2.25 1.97
N LYS A 72 0.65 2.34 3.06
CA LYS A 72 1.17 2.41 4.43
C LYS A 72 2.19 1.32 4.69
N ASP A 73 3.34 1.71 5.23
CA ASP A 73 4.49 0.85 5.55
C ASP A 73 5.13 0.12 4.34
N HIS A 74 4.75 0.48 3.11
CA HIS A 74 5.30 -0.09 1.88
C HIS A 74 6.07 0.93 1.04
N VAL A 75 7.13 0.45 0.39
CA VAL A 75 7.72 1.16 -0.75
C VAL A 75 6.84 0.90 -1.95
N THR A 76 6.17 1.94 -2.43
CA THR A 76 5.17 1.80 -3.49
C THR A 76 5.75 2.05 -4.87
N THR A 77 5.49 1.14 -5.81
CA THR A 77 5.73 1.33 -7.23
C THR A 77 4.48 1.02 -8.02
N ILE A 78 4.26 1.75 -9.12
CA ILE A 78 3.07 1.58 -9.97
C ILE A 78 3.45 1.39 -11.44
N GLY A 79 2.55 0.76 -12.19
CA GLY A 79 2.63 0.71 -13.65
C GLY A 79 1.50 -0.08 -14.31
N CYS A 80 1.31 0.13 -15.61
CA CYS A 80 0.35 -0.60 -16.43
C CYS A 80 1.06 -1.25 -17.62
N PRO A 81 1.39 -2.56 -17.58
CA PRO A 81 2.13 -3.23 -18.66
C PRO A 81 1.36 -3.32 -19.98
N LYS A 82 0.07 -2.96 -19.99
CA LYS A 82 -0.73 -2.82 -21.22
C LYS A 82 -0.42 -1.51 -21.96
N LEU A 83 -0.06 -0.46 -21.24
CA LEU A 83 0.23 0.87 -21.79
C LEU A 83 1.74 1.13 -21.92
N ASP A 84 2.55 0.37 -21.19
CA ASP A 84 4.01 0.46 -21.17
C ASP A 84 4.67 -0.84 -21.67
N ASP A 85 6.00 -0.89 -21.61
CA ASP A 85 6.81 -2.04 -21.99
C ASP A 85 6.95 -3.05 -20.82
N ALA A 86 6.29 -4.20 -20.98
CA ALA A 86 6.32 -5.30 -20.03
C ALA A 86 7.72 -5.89 -19.78
N GLU A 87 8.54 -6.03 -20.82
CA GLU A 87 9.91 -6.55 -20.71
C GLU A 87 10.81 -5.53 -20.00
N PHE A 88 10.60 -4.24 -20.24
CA PHE A 88 11.26 -3.19 -19.49
C PHE A 88 10.94 -3.26 -18.00
N TYR A 89 9.66 -3.43 -17.63
CA TYR A 89 9.26 -3.61 -16.24
C TYR A 89 9.91 -4.84 -15.60
N LYS A 90 9.90 -5.98 -16.30
CA LYS A 90 10.54 -7.22 -15.84
C LYS A 90 12.01 -7.01 -15.52
N LYS A 91 12.77 -6.38 -16.43
CA LYS A 91 14.20 -6.06 -16.23
C LYS A 91 14.42 -5.17 -15.00
N LYS A 92 13.61 -4.13 -14.82
CA LYS A 92 13.72 -3.24 -13.66
C LYS A 92 13.42 -3.94 -12.34
N LEU A 93 12.41 -4.81 -12.32
CA LEU A 93 12.09 -5.60 -11.12
C LEU A 93 13.21 -6.58 -10.79
N ILE A 94 13.78 -7.25 -11.79
CA ILE A 94 14.98 -8.09 -11.60
C ILE A 94 16.12 -7.27 -10.99
N GLU A 95 16.38 -6.06 -11.48
CA GLU A 95 17.41 -5.18 -10.91
C GLU A 95 17.11 -4.81 -9.45
N ILE A 96 15.88 -4.39 -9.14
CA ILE A 96 15.46 -4.05 -7.76
C ILE A 96 15.67 -5.24 -6.84
N PHE A 97 15.18 -6.42 -7.23
CA PHE A 97 15.29 -7.65 -6.45
C PHE A 97 16.72 -8.13 -6.29
N LYS A 98 17.61 -7.91 -7.27
CA LYS A 98 19.04 -8.26 -7.17
C LYS A 98 19.77 -7.30 -6.23
N ASN A 99 19.52 -6.00 -6.37
CA ASN A 99 20.31 -4.94 -5.74
C ASN A 99 19.91 -4.64 -4.28
N SER A 100 18.76 -5.12 -3.82
CA SER A 100 18.23 -4.80 -2.49
C SER A 100 17.75 -6.05 -1.75
N ASN A 101 17.70 -5.98 -0.42
CA ASN A 101 17.05 -6.98 0.40
C ASN A 101 15.55 -6.71 0.55
N ILE A 102 14.73 -7.22 -0.36
CA ILE A 102 13.27 -7.07 -0.28
C ILE A 102 12.68 -8.06 0.72
N LYS A 103 11.92 -7.57 1.71
CA LYS A 103 11.30 -8.41 2.75
C LYS A 103 10.04 -9.12 2.26
N SER A 104 9.27 -8.48 1.41
CA SER A 104 8.08 -9.08 0.79
C SER A 104 7.69 -8.29 -0.46
N VAL A 105 6.96 -8.95 -1.35
CA VAL A 105 6.32 -8.32 -2.51
C VAL A 105 4.80 -8.50 -2.40
N LYS A 106 4.08 -7.40 -2.47
CA LYS A 106 2.62 -7.37 -2.60
C LYS A 106 2.27 -6.80 -3.96
N VAL A 107 1.45 -7.53 -4.71
CA VAL A 107 0.87 -7.04 -5.95
C VAL A 107 -0.58 -6.68 -5.74
N VAL A 108 -0.99 -5.50 -6.19
CA VAL A 108 -2.40 -5.11 -6.24
C VAL A 108 -2.80 -4.86 -7.68
N LYS A 109 -3.83 -5.55 -8.15
CA LYS A 109 -4.29 -5.49 -9.55
C LYS A 109 -5.81 -5.34 -9.62
N MET A 110 -6.32 -4.95 -10.78
CA MET A 110 -7.76 -5.01 -11.05
C MET A 110 -8.18 -6.43 -11.48
N SER A 111 -9.47 -6.75 -11.35
CA SER A 111 -10.11 -8.00 -11.81
C SER A 111 -10.09 -8.18 -13.34
N VAL A 112 -9.86 -7.10 -14.07
CA VAL A 112 -9.83 -7.09 -15.53
C VAL A 112 -8.57 -7.75 -16.12
N PRO A 113 -8.66 -8.40 -17.29
CA PRO A 113 -7.57 -9.19 -17.86
C PRO A 113 -6.32 -8.37 -18.20
N CYS A 114 -6.46 -7.06 -18.46
CA CYS A 114 -5.31 -6.20 -18.77
C CYS A 114 -4.34 -6.05 -17.58
N CYS A 115 -4.80 -6.27 -16.35
CA CYS A 115 -3.96 -6.15 -15.15
C CYS A 115 -3.27 -7.46 -14.78
N ASN A 116 -3.63 -8.61 -15.37
CA ASN A 116 -2.93 -9.88 -15.09
C ASN A 116 -1.46 -9.86 -15.50
N GLY A 117 -1.10 -9.02 -16.48
CA GLY A 117 0.28 -8.85 -16.93
C GLY A 117 1.22 -8.42 -15.80
N ILE A 118 0.77 -7.58 -14.86
CA ILE A 118 1.65 -7.09 -13.79
C ILE A 118 2.06 -8.23 -12.85
N SER A 119 1.11 -9.08 -12.46
CA SER A 119 1.36 -10.24 -11.60
C SER A 119 2.26 -11.27 -12.27
N ILE A 120 2.08 -11.51 -13.57
CA ILE A 120 2.93 -12.40 -14.37
C ILE A 120 4.37 -11.88 -14.37
N ILE A 121 4.57 -10.62 -14.73
CA ILE A 121 5.89 -9.98 -14.79
C ILE A 121 6.61 -10.06 -13.44
N VAL A 122 5.90 -9.77 -12.33
CA VAL A 122 6.48 -9.84 -10.99
C VAL A 122 6.88 -11.27 -10.61
N LYS A 123 6.00 -12.25 -10.86
CA LYS A 123 6.30 -13.66 -10.58
C LYS A 123 7.49 -14.17 -11.40
N GLU A 124 7.59 -13.77 -12.66
CA GLU A 124 8.74 -14.12 -13.51
C GLU A 124 10.04 -13.48 -13.02
N ALA A 125 10.00 -12.19 -12.64
CA ALA A 125 11.17 -11.51 -12.08
C ALA A 125 11.64 -12.15 -10.77
N LEU A 126 10.73 -12.56 -9.89
CA LEU A 126 11.05 -13.29 -8.65
C LEU A 126 11.69 -14.66 -8.93
N LYS A 127 11.15 -15.41 -9.90
CA LYS A 127 11.72 -16.70 -10.34
C LYS A 127 13.14 -16.53 -10.88
N GLU A 128 13.37 -15.50 -11.68
CA GLU A 128 14.67 -15.22 -12.31
C GLU A 128 15.77 -14.94 -11.29
N VAL A 129 15.47 -14.21 -10.21
CA VAL A 129 16.47 -13.87 -9.18
C VAL A 129 16.74 -15.00 -8.20
N ASN A 130 15.92 -16.05 -8.20
CA ASN A 130 16.02 -17.21 -7.33
C ASN A 130 16.23 -16.85 -5.84
N LYS A 131 15.50 -15.83 -5.38
CA LYS A 131 15.46 -15.42 -3.96
C LYS A 131 14.13 -15.85 -3.36
N ASP A 132 14.17 -16.33 -2.11
CA ASP A 132 12.97 -16.64 -1.36
C ASP A 132 12.38 -15.34 -0.78
N ILE A 133 11.50 -14.71 -1.55
CA ILE A 133 10.82 -13.47 -1.16
C ILE A 133 9.31 -13.77 -1.05
N PRO A 134 8.71 -13.59 0.14
CA PRO A 134 7.27 -13.75 0.32
C PRO A 134 6.48 -12.92 -0.68
N TYR A 135 5.56 -13.58 -1.40
CA TYR A 135 4.71 -12.98 -2.42
C TYR A 135 3.24 -13.04 -2.01
N SER A 136 2.52 -11.94 -2.20
CA SER A 136 1.06 -11.88 -2.02
C SER A 136 0.42 -11.05 -3.13
N GLU A 137 -0.85 -11.31 -3.41
CA GLU A 137 -1.61 -10.66 -4.48
C GLU A 137 -3.02 -10.33 -3.99
N VAL A 138 -3.51 -9.13 -4.33
CA VAL A 138 -4.87 -8.68 -4.05
C VAL A 138 -5.51 -8.20 -5.34
N THR A 139 -6.75 -8.63 -5.58
CA THR A 139 -7.54 -8.21 -6.74
C THR A 139 -8.63 -7.25 -6.29
N ILE A 140 -8.70 -6.08 -6.95
CA ILE A 140 -9.77 -5.10 -6.80
C ILE A 140 -10.73 -5.27 -7.98
N ASP A 141 -12.02 -5.41 -7.72
CA ASP A 141 -13.04 -5.52 -8.76
C ASP A 141 -13.37 -4.14 -9.36
N ILE A 142 -14.09 -4.12 -10.49
CA ILE A 142 -14.46 -2.90 -11.22
C ILE A 142 -15.32 -1.94 -10.40
N ASP A 143 -16.00 -2.42 -9.37
CA ASP A 143 -16.80 -1.63 -8.43
C ASP A 143 -15.98 -1.08 -7.25
N GLY A 144 -14.67 -1.37 -7.21
CA GLY A 144 -13.77 -0.93 -6.16
C GLY A 144 -13.81 -1.79 -4.90
N THR A 145 -14.45 -2.97 -4.92
CA THR A 145 -14.37 -3.94 -3.82
C THR A 145 -13.13 -4.84 -3.94
N ILE A 146 -12.70 -5.45 -2.83
CA ILE A 146 -11.64 -6.47 -2.86
C ILE A 146 -12.29 -7.83 -3.09
N GLU A 147 -11.80 -8.60 -4.05
CA GLU A 147 -12.25 -9.98 -4.27
C GLU A 147 -11.90 -10.85 -3.05
N ALA A 148 -12.88 -11.58 -2.53
CA ALA A 148 -12.64 -12.59 -1.51
C ALA A 148 -11.95 -13.81 -2.16
N ASN A 149 -10.71 -14.07 -1.76
CA ASN A 149 -9.96 -15.27 -2.14
C ASN A 149 -10.41 -16.50 -1.35
#